data_AF-A0A2T2T151-F1
#
_entry.id   AF-A0A2T2T151-F1
#
_cell.length_a   1.000
_cell.length_b   1.000
_cell.length_c   1.000
_cell.angle_alpha   90.00
_cell.angle_beta   90.00
_cell.angle_gamma   90.00
#
_symmetry.space_group_name_H-M   'P 1'
#
loop_
_entity.id
_entity.type
_entity.pdbx_description
1 polymer ?
#
loop_
_entity_poly.entity_id
_entity_poly.type
_entity_poly.pdbx_seq_one_letter_code
_entity_poly.pdbx_strand_id
1 'polypeptide(L)'
;MKISLPERPDPVHVGKLLCIGRNYADHAAEMDRDVPETPMVFLKPATALIRTGEAVRLPPQSQDVHHEVELVAVIGTRGKHIARDRALDH
;
A
#
# COMPACT_ATOMS: atom_id res chain seq x y z
N MET A 1 -1.85 7.60 -11.89
CA MET A 1 -2.80 8.57 -11.25
C MET A 1 -2.02 9.66 -10.54
N LYS A 2 -2.52 10.89 -10.39
CA LYS A 2 -1.88 11.92 -9.55
C LYS A 2 -2.61 12.04 -8.21
N ILE A 3 -1.88 12.06 -7.10
CA ILE A 3 -2.42 12.26 -5.75
C ILE A 3 -1.84 13.54 -5.12
N SER A 4 -2.63 14.20 -4.29
CA SER A 4 -2.16 15.32 -3.46
C SER A 4 -1.82 14.80 -2.08
N LEU A 5 -0.71 15.26 -1.51
CA LEU A 5 -0.29 14.93 -0.15
C LEU A 5 -0.33 16.22 0.69
N PRO A 6 -0.74 16.16 1.98
CA PRO A 6 -0.92 17.36 2.81
C PRO A 6 0.31 18.29 2.86
N GLU A 7 1.52 17.71 2.85
CA GLU A 7 2.78 18.44 3.04
C GLU A 7 3.58 18.60 1.73
N ARG A 8 2.99 18.28 0.57
CA ARG A 8 3.68 18.38 -0.73
C ARG A 8 2.94 19.33 -1.66
N PRO A 9 3.61 20.40 -2.17
CA PRO A 9 2.94 21.38 -3.01
C PRO A 9 2.51 20.80 -4.37
N ASP A 10 3.34 19.92 -4.93
CA ASP A 10 3.08 19.32 -6.24
C ASP A 10 2.46 17.92 -6.14
N PRO A 11 1.42 17.63 -6.93
CA PRO A 11 0.83 16.30 -7.00
C PRO A 11 1.84 15.22 -7.39
N VAL A 12 1.79 14.07 -6.72
CA VAL A 12 2.67 12.92 -6.98
C VAL A 12 2.06 12.01 -8.03
N HIS A 13 2.85 11.64 -9.05
CA HIS A 13 2.43 10.61 -10.00
C HIS A 13 2.66 9.21 -9.41
N VAL A 14 1.56 8.47 -9.19
CA VAL A 14 1.58 7.08 -8.74
C VAL A 14 1.49 6.15 -9.94
N GLY A 15 2.51 5.31 -10.11
CA GLY A 15 2.57 4.27 -11.15
C GLY A 15 2.09 2.89 -10.67
N LYS A 16 2.38 2.52 -9.42
CA LYS A 16 1.99 1.25 -8.80
C LYS A 16 1.97 1.38 -7.28
N LEU A 17 1.28 0.46 -6.63
CA LEU A 17 1.32 0.27 -5.18
C LEU A 17 1.98 -1.07 -4.89
N LEU A 18 2.97 -1.07 -4.00
CA LEU A 18 3.54 -2.30 -3.44
C LEU A 18 3.01 -2.44 -2.02
N CYS A 19 2.49 -3.63 -1.70
CA CYS A 19 1.81 -3.92 -0.44
C CYS A 19 2.51 -5.11 0.25
N ILE A 20 2.44 -5.15 1.57
CA ILE A 20 3.04 -6.22 2.39
C ILE A 20 1.92 -6.90 3.18
N GLY A 21 1.63 -8.16 2.87
CA GLY A 21 0.62 -8.91 3.61
C GLY A 21 1.17 -9.54 4.89
N ARG A 22 0.31 -9.70 5.90
CA ARG A 22 0.65 -10.31 7.21
C ARG A 22 1.85 -9.66 7.91
N ASN A 23 1.91 -8.32 7.87
CA ASN A 23 2.97 -7.54 8.51
C ASN A 23 2.67 -7.13 9.98
N TYR A 24 1.56 -7.63 10.54
CA TYR A 24 1.16 -7.49 11.94
C TYR A 24 0.81 -8.87 12.49
N ALA A 25 1.41 -9.26 13.62
CA ALA A 25 1.26 -10.61 14.18
C ALA A 25 -0.20 -10.93 14.54
N ASP A 26 -0.90 -9.99 15.16
CA ASP A 26 -2.30 -10.16 15.56
C ASP A 26 -3.22 -10.38 14.34
N HIS A 27 -2.98 -9.68 13.23
CA HIS A 27 -3.74 -9.86 12.00
C HIS A 27 -3.44 -11.21 11.32
N ALA A 28 -2.19 -11.70 11.38
CA ALA A 28 -1.89 -13.05 10.90
C ALA A 28 -2.65 -14.11 11.71
N ALA A 29 -2.67 -13.96 13.03
CA ALA A 29 -3.38 -14.86 13.95
C ALA A 29 -4.92 -14.86 13.73
N GLU A 30 -5.51 -13.69 13.45
CA GLU A 30 -6.95 -13.57 13.10
C GLU A 30 -7.34 -14.47 11.92
N MET A 31 -6.42 -14.68 10.98
CA MET A 31 -6.64 -15.50 9.78
C MET A 31 -6.23 -16.98 9.97
N ASP A 32 -5.87 -17.38 11.20
CA ASP A 32 -5.23 -18.66 11.52
C ASP A 32 -3.98 -18.92 10.68
N ARG A 33 -3.14 -17.89 10.51
CA ARG A 33 -1.89 -17.94 9.73
C ARG A 33 -0.68 -17.51 10.55
N ASP A 34 0.48 -18.06 10.19
CA ASP A 34 1.76 -17.61 10.71
C ASP A 34 2.25 -16.32 10.03
N VAL A 35 3.09 -15.57 10.76
CA VAL A 35 3.87 -14.46 10.22
C VAL A 35 4.94 -15.02 9.28
N PRO A 36 5.01 -14.57 8.00
CA PRO A 36 6.02 -15.05 7.06
C PRO A 36 7.46 -14.72 7.48
N GLU A 37 8.40 -15.64 7.24
CA GLU A 37 9.84 -15.39 7.47
C GLU A 37 10.43 -14.35 6.49
N THR A 38 9.85 -14.22 5.30
CA THR A 38 10.21 -13.22 4.29
C THR A 38 8.98 -12.39 3.92
N PRO A 39 9.13 -11.07 3.64
CA PRO A 39 7.99 -10.21 3.33
C PRO A 39 7.14 -10.73 2.16
N MET A 40 5.83 -10.88 2.40
CA MET A 40 4.88 -11.28 1.37
C MET A 40 4.46 -10.05 0.55
N VAL A 41 5.14 -9.84 -0.57
CA VAL A 41 4.92 -8.67 -1.43
C VAL A 41 3.87 -8.97 -2.50
N PHE A 42 2.93 -8.05 -2.68
CA PHE A 42 2.00 -8.05 -3.80
C PHE A 42 1.81 -6.63 -4.35
N LEU A 43 1.15 -6.52 -5.51
CA LEU A 43 1.00 -5.26 -6.23
C LEU A 43 -0.47 -4.94 -6.46
N LYS A 44 -0.84 -3.67 -6.25
CA LYS A 44 -2.09 -3.10 -6.79
C LYS A 44 -1.76 -2.10 -7.91
N PRO A 45 -2.48 -2.12 -9.04
CA PRO A 45 -2.26 -1.15 -10.11
C PRO A 45 -2.68 0.25 -9.66
N ALA A 46 -2.12 1.30 -10.27
CA ALA A 46 -2.50 2.67 -9.96
C ALA A 46 -3.98 2.99 -10.26
N THR A 47 -4.66 2.16 -11.05
CA THR A 47 -6.10 2.25 -11.33
C THR A 47 -6.99 1.81 -10.16
N ALA A 48 -6.42 1.17 -9.13
CA ALA A 48 -7.14 0.80 -7.91
C ALA A 48 -7.29 1.97 -6.91
N LEU A 49 -6.59 3.08 -7.14
CA LEU A 49 -6.69 4.27 -6.31
C LEU A 49 -7.97 5.06 -6.63
N ILE A 50 -8.58 5.62 -5.59
CA ILE A 50 -9.67 6.60 -5.67
C ILE A 50 -9.24 7.91 -5.00
N ARG A 51 -9.95 9.02 -5.24
CA ARG A 51 -9.61 10.29 -4.59
C ARG A 51 -10.13 10.35 -3.16
N THR A 52 -9.50 11.19 -2.34
CA THR A 52 -10.00 11.52 -1.00
C THR A 52 -11.44 12.01 -1.09
N GLY A 53 -12.32 11.40 -0.30
CA GLY A 53 -13.75 11.72 -0.26
C GLY A 53 -14.60 11.02 -1.33
N GLU A 54 -13.99 10.29 -2.27
CA GLU A 54 -14.76 9.42 -3.18
C GLU A 54 -15.23 8.16 -2.46
N ALA A 55 -16.39 7.64 -2.90
CA ALA A 55 -16.93 6.40 -2.39
C ALA A 55 -16.17 5.18 -2.95
N VAL A 56 -15.87 4.21 -2.08
CA VAL A 56 -15.36 2.89 -2.49
C VAL A 56 -16.50 2.14 -3.19
N ARG A 57 -16.29 1.74 -4.44
CA ARG A 57 -17.24 0.93 -5.21
C ARG A 57 -16.94 -0.55 -4.97
N LEU A 58 -17.84 -1.24 -4.28
CA LEU A 58 -17.72 -2.68 -4.06
C LEU A 58 -17.94 -3.44 -5.39
N PRO A 59 -17.12 -4.45 -5.72
CA PRO A 59 -17.29 -5.23 -6.94
C PRO A 59 -18.58 -6.05 -6.88
N PRO A 60 -19.47 -5.99 -7.89
CA PRO A 60 -20.74 -6.72 -7.87
C PRO A 60 -20.57 -8.25 -7.86
N GLN A 61 -19.38 -8.75 -8.22
CA GLN A 61 -19.05 -10.17 -8.21
C GLN A 61 -18.71 -10.71 -6.82
N SER A 62 -18.50 -9.86 -5.80
CA SER A 62 -18.22 -10.28 -4.43
C SER A 62 -19.32 -9.86 -3.47
N GLN A 63 -19.64 -10.74 -2.53
CA GLN A 63 -20.45 -10.42 -1.35
C GLN A 63 -19.59 -10.28 -0.08
N ASP A 64 -18.28 -10.46 -0.23
CA ASP A 64 -17.33 -10.46 0.87
C ASP A 64 -16.16 -9.52 0.53
N VAL A 65 -16.15 -8.35 1.18
CA VAL A 65 -15.15 -7.31 0.97
C VAL A 65 -14.76 -6.73 2.32
N HIS A 66 -13.50 -6.91 2.68
CA HIS A 66 -12.96 -6.47 3.96
C HIS A 66 -12.28 -5.10 3.84
N HIS A 67 -12.20 -4.39 4.95
CA HIS A 67 -11.41 -3.16 5.07
C HIS A 67 -10.10 -3.47 5.78
N GLU A 68 -9.00 -2.95 5.24
CA GLU A 68 -7.67 -3.07 5.83
C GLU A 68 -7.07 -1.66 5.87
N VAL A 69 -6.86 -1.13 7.07
CA VAL A 69 -6.23 0.19 7.26
C VAL A 69 -4.74 0.00 7.39
N GLU A 70 -3.99 0.62 6.49
CA GLU A 70 -2.53 0.48 6.42
C GLU A 70 -1.84 1.86 6.46
N LEU A 71 -0.61 1.87 6.97
CA LEU A 71 0.30 2.99 6.76
C LEU A 71 0.78 2.97 5.30
N VAL A 72 0.68 4.10 4.62
CA VAL A 72 1.15 4.26 3.24
C VAL A 72 2.39 5.16 3.21
N ALA A 73 3.47 4.66 2.60
CA ALA A 73 4.64 5.46 2.27
C ALA A 73 4.67 5.80 0.77
N VAL A 74 4.97 7.05 0.45
CA VAL A 74 5.17 7.50 -0.94
C VAL A 74 6.65 7.64 -1.21
N ILE A 75 7.17 6.83 -2.14
CA ILE A 75 8.58 6.87 -2.53
C ILE A 75 8.84 8.10 -3.39
N GLY A 76 9.75 8.97 -2.94
CA GLY A 76 10.08 10.24 -3.58
C GLY A 76 11.13 10.11 -4.68
N THR A 77 12.18 9.33 -4.45
CA THR A 77 13.33 9.15 -5.33
C THR A 77 13.46 7.71 -5.78
N ARG A 78 13.63 7.49 -7.09
CA ARG A 78 13.84 6.14 -7.65
C ARG A 78 15.12 5.52 -7.08
N GLY A 79 15.09 4.21 -6.88
CA GLY A 79 16.22 3.45 -6.36
C GLY A 79 16.16 1.98 -6.74
N LYS A 80 17.29 1.28 -6.61
CA LYS A 80 17.41 -0.18 -6.76
C LYS A 80 18.50 -0.66 -5.82
N HIS A 81 18.24 -1.75 -5.11
CA HIS A 81 19.17 -2.31 -4.10
C HIS A 81 19.62 -1.26 -3.05
N ILE A 82 18.66 -0.48 -2.54
CA ILE A 82 18.92 0.54 -1.52
C ILE A 82 19.27 -0.14 -0.20
N ALA A 83 20.39 0.25 0.41
CA ALA A 83 20.79 -0.22 1.72
C ALA A 83 19.81 0.26 2.80
N ARG A 84 19.59 -0.55 3.84
CA ARG A 84 18.58 -0.29 4.88
C ARG A 84 18.75 1.07 5.56
N ASP A 85 19.98 1.44 5.86
CA ASP A 85 20.35 2.71 6.50
C ASP A 85 20.13 3.94 5.61
N ARG A 86 19.99 3.75 4.30
CA ARG A 86 19.68 4.79 3.32
C ARG A 86 18.19 4.85 2.94
N ALA A 87 17.35 3.98 3.50
CA ALA A 87 15.95 3.85 3.07
C ALA A 87 15.14 5.15 3.20
N LEU A 88 15.41 5.97 4.22
CA LEU A 88 14.69 7.23 4.46
C LEU A 88 15.17 8.39 3.56
N ASP A 89 16.24 8.20 2.78
CA ASP A 89 16.73 9.20 1.83
C ASP A 89 16.04 9.10 0.45
N HIS A 90 15.03 8.22 0.32
CA HIS A 90 14.34 7.88 -0.93
C HIS A 90 12.83 8.08 -0.81
#